data_AF-A0A7J3M0P8-F1
#
_entry.id   AF-A0A7J3M0P8-F1
#
_cell.length_a   1.000
_cell.length_b   1.000
_cell.length_c   1.000
_cell.angle_alpha   90.00
_cell.angle_beta   90.00
_cell.angle_gamma   90.00
#
_symmetry.space_group_name_H-M   'P 1'
#
loop_
_entity.id
_entity.type
_entity.pdbx_description
1 polymer ?
#
loop_
_entity_poly.entity_id
_entity_poly.type
_entity_poly.pdbx_seq_one_letter_code
_entity_poly.pdbx_strand_id
1 'polypeptide(L)'
;MEELVEILRESRGLIDSNLLERLASRFGKSRVDKAVRSVMEGRVKLYVFKPSRQVVWVVDGRGGRRIILPASGYCSCEDFYFNVVEGRVKLCYHIIAHRIAMLSGRYIVVELKDRLYDEIVRESTGIHIGVRPRYLDFAEDIRNASSKILSEKGPQPIGVLYLLLSEKGFEIPSKRSLSMILRMDPKGRFTFKSGKWSFSGYSRGC
;
A
#
# COMPACT_ATOMS: atom_id res chain seq x y z
N MET A 1 11.05 -13.49 4.35
CA MET A 1 11.86 -12.62 3.46
C MET A 1 13.12 -13.33 3.00
N GLU A 2 13.75 -14.12 3.88
CA GLU A 2 14.89 -15.00 3.56
C GLU A 2 14.61 -15.96 2.40
N GLU A 3 13.45 -16.63 2.38
CA GLU A 3 13.03 -17.52 1.28
C GLU A 3 13.13 -16.86 -0.11
N LEU A 4 12.73 -15.59 -0.24
CA LEU A 4 12.84 -14.85 -1.51
C LEU A 4 14.29 -14.60 -1.90
N VAL A 5 15.14 -14.27 -0.93
CA VAL A 5 16.57 -14.00 -1.15
C VAL A 5 17.30 -15.27 -1.54
N GLU A 6 16.98 -16.41 -0.92
CA GLU A 6 17.54 -17.72 -1.27
C GLU A 6 17.22 -18.09 -2.71
N ILE A 7 15.93 -18.05 -3.09
CA ILE A 7 15.49 -18.34 -4.46
C ILE A 7 16.22 -17.46 -5.50
N LEU A 8 16.40 -16.18 -5.19
CA LEU A 8 17.07 -15.23 -6.09
C LEU A 8 18.61 -15.40 -6.13
N ARG A 9 19.24 -15.84 -5.05
CA ARG A 9 20.68 -16.12 -5.02
C ARG A 9 21.03 -17.34 -5.85
N GLU A 10 20.20 -18.37 -5.80
CA GLU A 10 20.36 -19.58 -6.61
C GLU A 10 20.31 -19.27 -8.12
N SER A 11 19.49 -18.30 -8.54
CA SER A 11 19.42 -17.88 -9.94
C SER A 11 20.59 -16.99 -10.38
N ARG A 12 21.53 -16.68 -9.49
CA ARG A 12 22.68 -15.79 -9.75
C ARG A 12 22.28 -14.43 -10.35
N GLY A 13 21.09 -13.93 -9.99
CA GLY A 13 20.56 -12.67 -10.50
C GLY A 13 19.99 -12.73 -11.92
N LEU A 14 19.97 -13.90 -12.56
CA LEU A 14 19.29 -14.12 -13.83
C LEU A 14 17.78 -14.18 -13.59
N ILE A 15 17.02 -13.48 -14.44
CA ILE A 15 15.56 -13.48 -14.43
C ILE A 15 15.09 -14.38 -15.59
N ASP A 16 14.99 -15.67 -15.34
CA ASP A 16 14.57 -16.69 -16.31
C ASP A 16 13.20 -17.30 -15.94
N SER A 17 12.65 -18.12 -16.85
CA SER A 17 11.33 -18.74 -16.67
C SER A 17 11.26 -19.62 -15.41
N ASN A 18 12.34 -20.34 -15.07
CA ASN A 18 12.37 -21.22 -13.91
C ASN A 18 12.26 -20.43 -12.61
N LEU A 19 13.05 -19.35 -12.48
CA LEU A 19 12.94 -18.43 -11.35
C LEU A 19 11.53 -17.87 -11.24
N LEU A 20 10.96 -17.40 -12.35
CA LEU A 20 9.63 -16.79 -12.36
C LEU A 20 8.55 -17.77 -11.90
N GLU A 21 8.60 -19.02 -12.35
CA GLU A 21 7.68 -20.07 -11.91
C GLU A 21 7.83 -20.37 -10.41
N ARG A 22 9.06 -20.49 -9.92
CA ARG A 22 9.33 -20.70 -8.49
C ARG A 22 8.79 -19.55 -7.64
N LEU A 23 9.08 -18.31 -8.03
CA LEU A 23 8.56 -17.13 -7.35
C LEU A 23 7.02 -17.08 -7.42
N ALA A 24 6.43 -17.39 -8.58
CA ALA A 24 4.99 -17.35 -8.78
C ALA A 24 4.28 -18.39 -7.90
N SER A 25 4.85 -19.57 -7.73
CA SER A 25 4.32 -20.61 -6.84
C SER A 25 4.30 -20.19 -5.37
N ARG A 26 5.28 -19.38 -4.92
CA ARG A 26 5.44 -18.96 -3.52
C ARG A 26 4.75 -17.65 -3.17
N PHE A 27 4.73 -16.69 -4.09
CA PHE A 27 4.28 -15.32 -3.84
C PHE A 27 3.07 -14.90 -4.69
N GLY A 28 2.62 -15.80 -5.58
CA GLY A 28 1.49 -15.58 -6.48
C GLY A 28 1.89 -14.94 -7.80
N LYS A 29 1.51 -15.57 -8.92
CA LYS A 29 1.84 -15.16 -10.29
C LYS A 29 1.62 -13.67 -10.56
N SER A 30 0.43 -13.14 -10.24
CA SER A 30 0.12 -11.72 -10.48
C SER A 30 1.05 -10.74 -9.75
N ARG A 31 1.54 -11.08 -8.55
CA ARG A 31 2.48 -10.23 -7.81
C ARG A 31 3.87 -10.28 -8.42
N VAL A 32 4.32 -11.47 -8.82
CA VAL A 32 5.61 -11.65 -9.48
C VAL A 32 5.64 -10.94 -10.83
N ASP A 33 4.61 -11.10 -11.66
CA ASP A 33 4.53 -10.42 -12.96
C ASP A 33 4.62 -8.90 -12.82
N LYS A 34 3.91 -8.33 -11.83
CA LYS A 34 3.97 -6.88 -11.53
C LYS A 34 5.35 -6.46 -11.03
N ALA A 35 5.98 -7.27 -10.19
CA ALA A 35 7.29 -7.00 -9.65
C ALA A 35 8.34 -6.97 -10.77
N VAL A 36 8.39 -8.01 -11.60
CA VAL A 36 9.31 -8.13 -12.74
C VAL A 36 9.09 -6.98 -13.71
N ARG A 37 7.84 -6.69 -14.07
CA ARG A 37 7.52 -5.56 -14.94
C ARG A 37 8.06 -4.24 -14.39
N SER A 38 7.90 -4.00 -13.08
CA SER A 38 8.41 -2.78 -12.43
C SER A 38 9.94 -2.70 -12.50
N VAL A 39 10.65 -3.82 -12.36
CA VAL A 39 12.10 -3.89 -12.53
C VAL A 39 12.51 -3.59 -13.97
N MET A 40 11.87 -4.25 -14.95
CA MET A 40 12.18 -4.08 -16.38
C MET A 40 11.89 -2.66 -16.88
N GLU A 41 10.88 -2.00 -16.33
CA GLU A 41 10.53 -0.61 -16.64
C GLU A 41 11.35 0.42 -15.84
N GLY A 42 12.40 0.02 -15.12
CA GLY A 42 13.28 0.93 -14.39
C GLY A 42 12.62 1.66 -13.22
N ARG A 43 11.57 1.08 -12.62
CA ARG A 43 10.78 1.72 -11.57
C ARG A 43 11.35 1.57 -10.15
N VAL A 44 12.45 0.84 -9.99
CA VAL A 44 13.13 0.68 -8.70
C VAL A 44 14.29 1.66 -8.61
N LYS A 45 14.24 2.53 -7.59
CA LYS A 45 15.18 3.64 -7.40
C LYS A 45 15.82 3.62 -6.02
N LEU A 46 17.11 3.90 -5.98
CA LEU A 46 17.89 4.18 -4.78
C LEU A 46 18.23 5.67 -4.76
N TYR A 47 17.61 6.42 -3.87
CA TYR A 47 18.00 7.80 -3.61
C TYR A 47 19.14 7.82 -2.60
N VAL A 48 20.23 8.51 -2.93
CA VAL A 48 21.39 8.70 -2.06
C VAL A 48 21.57 10.18 -1.77
N PHE A 49 21.46 10.56 -0.51
CA PHE A 49 21.52 11.96 -0.07
C PHE A 49 22.94 12.31 0.39
N LYS A 50 23.44 13.48 -0.02
CA LYS A 50 24.78 13.97 0.31
C LYS A 50 24.69 15.28 1.12
N PRO A 51 25.62 15.49 2.07
CA PRO A 51 26.75 14.62 2.42
C PRO A 51 26.40 13.46 3.37
N SER A 52 25.20 13.41 3.96
CA SER A 52 24.86 12.45 5.03
C SER A 52 24.98 10.97 4.65
N ARG A 53 24.96 10.65 3.34
CA ARG A 53 24.87 9.29 2.79
C ARG A 53 23.62 8.53 3.23
N GLN A 54 22.57 9.25 3.66
CA GLN A 54 21.26 8.65 3.86
C GLN A 54 20.74 8.06 2.56
N VAL A 55 20.00 6.96 2.65
CA VAL A 55 19.46 6.26 1.49
C VAL A 55 17.97 5.99 1.64
N VAL A 56 17.23 6.14 0.54
CA VAL A 56 15.79 5.82 0.49
C VAL A 56 15.53 4.96 -0.74
N TRP A 57 14.94 3.79 -0.51
CA TRP A 57 14.47 2.93 -1.59
C TRP A 57 13.05 3.28 -1.97
N VAL A 58 12.83 3.51 -3.27
CA VAL A 58 11.53 3.84 -3.83
C VAL A 58 11.20 2.90 -4.98
N VAL A 59 9.96 2.41 -5.00
CA VAL A 59 9.40 1.70 -6.15
C VAL A 59 8.23 2.51 -6.70
N ASP A 60 8.35 2.96 -7.95
CA ASP A 60 7.27 3.65 -8.66
C ASP A 60 6.19 2.63 -9.05
N GLY A 61 4.94 2.88 -8.65
CA GLY A 61 3.78 2.04 -8.99
C GLY A 61 2.63 2.86 -9.57
N ARG A 62 1.59 2.18 -10.08
CA ARG A 62 0.38 2.85 -10.61
C ARG A 62 -0.35 3.74 -9.59
N GLY A 63 -0.22 3.43 -8.30
CA GLY A 63 -0.84 4.21 -7.22
C GLY A 63 0.09 5.23 -6.57
N GLY A 64 1.19 5.60 -7.24
CA GLY A 64 2.23 6.46 -6.73
C GLY A 64 3.50 5.70 -6.31
N ARG A 65 4.46 6.47 -5.83
CA ARG A 65 5.73 5.99 -5.27
C ARG A 65 5.49 5.22 -3.96
N ARG A 66 6.39 4.29 -3.63
CA ARG A 66 6.38 3.53 -2.37
C ARG A 66 7.76 3.47 -1.77
N ILE A 67 7.88 3.82 -0.50
CA ILE A 67 9.10 3.65 0.27
C ILE A 67 9.22 2.20 0.72
N ILE A 68 10.41 1.64 0.54
CA ILE A 68 10.81 0.35 1.08
C ILE A 68 11.84 0.59 2.17
N LEU A 69 11.67 -0.07 3.31
CA LEU A 69 12.69 -0.15 4.35
C LEU A 69 13.17 -1.61 4.41
N PRO A 70 14.26 -1.96 3.69
CA PRO A 70 14.64 -3.35 3.49
C PRO A 70 15.01 -4.09 4.77
N ALA A 71 15.53 -3.37 5.78
CA ALA A 71 15.96 -3.94 7.05
C ALA A 71 14.77 -4.46 7.89
N SER A 72 13.67 -3.71 7.93
CA SER A 72 12.43 -4.13 8.62
C SER A 72 11.48 -4.91 7.71
N GLY A 73 11.82 -5.05 6.43
CA GLY A 73 10.95 -5.68 5.44
C GLY A 73 9.68 -4.91 5.15
N TYR A 74 9.66 -3.61 5.47
CA TYR A 74 8.49 -2.75 5.36
C TYR A 74 8.31 -2.17 3.96
N CYS A 75 7.05 -1.93 3.60
CA CYS A 75 6.66 -1.16 2.42
C CYS A 75 5.51 -0.21 2.76
N SER A 76 5.59 1.04 2.30
CA SER A 76 4.53 2.04 2.52
C SER A 76 3.26 1.82 1.70
N CYS A 77 3.17 0.73 0.92
CA CYS A 77 1.97 0.42 0.17
C CYS A 77 0.90 -0.21 1.05
N GLU A 78 -0.36 0.04 0.74
CA GLU A 78 -1.47 -0.55 1.48
C GLU A 78 -1.64 -2.07 1.32
N ASP A 79 -1.16 -2.68 0.23
CA ASP A 79 -1.13 -4.16 0.13
C ASP A 79 -0.26 -4.76 1.23
N PHE A 80 0.78 -4.04 1.66
CA PHE A 80 1.58 -4.43 2.83
C PHE A 80 0.73 -4.35 4.10
N TYR A 81 0.11 -3.21 4.37
CA TYR A 81 -0.69 -3.02 5.59
C TYR A 81 -1.89 -3.98 5.69
N PHE A 82 -2.65 -4.18 4.62
CA PHE A 82 -3.90 -4.94 4.70
C PHE A 82 -3.74 -6.44 4.43
N ASN A 83 -2.72 -6.84 3.66
CA ASN A 83 -2.57 -8.23 3.29
C ASN A 83 -1.30 -8.87 3.88
N VAL A 84 -0.19 -8.14 4.00
CA VAL A 84 1.05 -8.70 4.56
C VAL A 84 1.01 -8.71 6.09
N VAL A 85 0.69 -7.58 6.72
CA VAL A 85 0.62 -7.48 8.19
C VAL A 85 -0.47 -8.39 8.75
N GLU A 86 -1.61 -8.49 8.07
CA GLU A 86 -2.69 -9.42 8.44
C GLU A 86 -2.38 -10.90 8.09
N GLY A 87 -1.21 -11.21 7.53
CA GLY A 87 -0.78 -12.57 7.21
C GLY A 87 -1.51 -13.23 6.02
N ARG A 88 -2.37 -12.50 5.30
CA ARG A 88 -3.12 -13.01 4.14
C ARG A 88 -2.22 -13.34 2.96
N VAL A 89 -1.11 -12.62 2.80
CA VAL A 89 -0.09 -12.86 1.77
C VAL A 89 1.29 -12.66 2.37
N LYS A 90 2.30 -13.35 1.84
CA LYS A 90 3.67 -13.26 2.36
C LYS A 90 4.33 -11.90 2.10
N LEU A 91 4.16 -11.34 0.90
CA LEU A 91 4.83 -10.11 0.46
C LEU A 91 3.96 -9.32 -0.53
N CYS A 92 4.08 -8.00 -0.49
CA CYS A 92 3.57 -7.14 -1.56
C CYS A 92 4.54 -7.13 -2.76
N TYR A 93 4.04 -6.81 -3.96
CA TYR A 93 4.88 -6.85 -5.17
C TYR A 93 6.05 -5.85 -5.14
N HIS A 94 5.95 -4.74 -4.40
CA HIS A 94 7.02 -3.74 -4.32
C HIS A 94 8.26 -4.28 -3.59
N ILE A 95 8.07 -5.08 -2.53
CA ILE A 95 9.19 -5.72 -1.83
C ILE A 95 9.84 -6.75 -2.75
N ILE A 96 9.03 -7.51 -3.49
CA ILE A 96 9.52 -8.47 -4.48
C ILE A 96 10.34 -7.75 -5.56
N ALA A 97 9.81 -6.66 -6.12
CA ALA A 97 10.49 -5.84 -7.15
C ALA A 97 11.83 -5.30 -6.65
N HIS A 98 11.85 -4.72 -5.45
CA HIS A 98 13.07 -4.23 -4.81
C HIS A 98 14.13 -5.34 -4.68
N ARG A 99 13.75 -6.55 -4.23
CA ARG A 99 14.70 -7.66 -4.07
C ARG A 99 15.22 -8.21 -5.39
N ILE A 100 14.35 -8.35 -6.40
CA ILE A 100 14.76 -8.73 -7.75
C ILE A 100 15.75 -7.69 -8.30
N ALA A 101 15.41 -6.40 -8.22
CA ALA A 101 16.27 -5.32 -8.69
C ALA A 101 17.64 -5.30 -8.00
N MET A 102 17.66 -5.43 -6.67
CA MET A 102 18.90 -5.47 -5.88
C MET A 102 19.82 -6.61 -6.29
N LEU A 103 19.27 -7.83 -6.43
CA LEU A 103 20.08 -9.01 -6.72
C LEU A 103 20.45 -9.14 -8.20
N SER A 104 19.66 -8.56 -9.10
CA SER A 104 19.98 -8.48 -10.53
C SER A 104 20.77 -7.23 -10.93
N GLY A 105 21.01 -6.30 -10.00
CA GLY A 105 21.64 -5.01 -10.29
C GLY A 105 20.79 -4.05 -11.13
N ARG A 106 19.48 -4.32 -11.27
CA ARG A 106 18.55 -3.55 -12.13
C ARG A 106 17.77 -2.52 -11.33
N TYR A 107 18.43 -1.43 -10.95
CA TYR A 107 17.81 -0.26 -10.32
C TYR A 107 18.53 1.02 -10.74
N ILE A 108 17.87 2.17 -10.55
CA ILE A 108 18.43 3.47 -10.86
C ILE A 108 18.93 4.11 -9.56
N VAL A 109 20.17 4.60 -9.56
CA VAL A 109 20.70 5.43 -8.46
C VAL A 109 20.45 6.89 -8.77
N VAL A 110 19.90 7.63 -7.81
CA VAL A 110 19.64 9.06 -7.90
C VAL A 110 20.35 9.76 -6.74
N GLU A 111 21.36 10.56 -7.04
CA GLU A 111 22.07 11.33 -6.00
C GLU A 111 21.43 12.71 -5.82
N LEU A 112 21.16 13.09 -4.57
CA LEU A 112 20.51 14.36 -4.19
C LEU A 112 21.21 15.01 -3.00
N LYS A 113 20.93 16.30 -2.77
CA LYS A 113 21.37 17.01 -1.56
C LYS A 113 20.47 16.65 -0.38
N ASP A 114 21.01 16.57 0.84
CA ASP A 114 20.28 16.24 2.07
C ASP A 114 19.01 17.10 2.27
N ARG A 115 19.04 18.37 1.87
CA ARG A 115 17.87 19.27 1.94
C ARG A 115 16.62 18.79 1.19
N LEU A 116 16.78 17.85 0.23
CA LEU A 116 15.68 17.28 -0.55
C LEU A 116 15.12 15.99 0.07
N TYR A 117 15.69 15.52 1.19
CA TYR A 117 15.27 14.28 1.84
C TYR A 117 13.77 14.29 2.19
N ASP A 118 13.34 15.34 2.92
CA ASP A 118 11.95 15.44 3.37
C ASP A 118 10.97 15.56 2.20
N GLU A 119 11.36 16.23 1.13
CA GLU A 119 10.57 16.36 -0.09
C GLU A 119 10.37 15.00 -0.75
N ILE A 120 11.47 14.27 -0.99
CA ILE A 120 11.40 12.93 -1.58
C ILE A 120 10.58 11.98 -0.72
N VAL A 121 10.74 12.00 0.61
CA VAL A 121 9.97 11.12 1.51
C VAL A 121 8.48 11.46 1.47
N ARG A 122 8.13 12.75 1.48
CA ARG A 122 6.75 13.23 1.44
C ARG A 122 6.07 12.88 0.13
N GLU A 123 6.72 13.17 -1.01
CA GLU A 123 6.24 12.76 -2.33
C GLU A 123 6.11 11.24 -2.45
N SER A 124 7.07 10.51 -1.86
CA SER A 124 7.14 9.06 -2.03
C SER A 124 6.12 8.29 -1.20
N THR A 125 5.53 8.92 -0.19
CA THR A 125 4.53 8.30 0.68
C THR A 125 3.14 8.85 0.45
N GLY A 126 3.02 10.03 -0.16
CA GLY A 126 1.78 10.81 -0.13
C GLY A 126 1.39 11.22 1.30
N ILE A 127 2.28 11.03 2.29
CA ILE A 127 2.08 11.44 3.67
C ILE A 127 2.58 12.87 3.76
N HIS A 128 1.63 13.82 3.80
CA HIS A 128 1.93 15.15 4.32
C HIS A 128 2.10 15.01 5.83
N ILE A 129 3.34 14.77 6.29
CA ILE A 129 3.67 14.77 7.72
C ILE A 129 3.19 16.11 8.29
N GLY A 130 2.19 16.08 9.17
CA GLY A 130 1.65 17.26 9.85
C GLY A 130 0.50 18.00 9.15
N VAL A 131 -0.02 17.54 8.01
CA VAL A 131 -1.24 18.12 7.42
C VAL A 131 -2.33 17.05 7.37
N ARG A 132 -3.30 17.14 8.29
CA ARG A 132 -4.53 16.36 8.23
C ARG A 132 -5.18 16.63 6.85
N PRO A 133 -5.34 15.62 5.98
CA PRO A 133 -6.03 15.84 4.72
C PRO A 133 -7.43 16.42 4.98
N ARG A 134 -7.79 17.51 4.29
CA ARG A 134 -9.05 18.25 4.55
C ARG A 134 -10.30 17.37 4.57
N TYR A 135 -10.36 16.33 3.73
CA TYR A 135 -11.49 15.40 3.72
C TYR A 135 -11.64 14.59 5.03
N LEU A 136 -10.58 14.45 5.83
CA LEU A 136 -10.65 13.82 7.15
C LEU A 136 -11.26 14.75 8.20
N ASP A 137 -11.37 16.05 7.96
CA ASP A 137 -12.08 16.97 8.88
C ASP A 137 -13.56 16.58 8.97
N PHE A 138 -14.12 16.07 7.87
CA PHE A 138 -15.49 15.57 7.75
C PHE A 138 -15.62 14.06 8.00
N ALA A 139 -14.59 13.40 8.55
CA ALA A 139 -14.60 11.95 8.71
C ALA A 139 -15.77 11.46 9.58
N GLU A 140 -16.16 12.21 10.62
CA GLU A 140 -17.30 11.82 11.46
C GLU A 140 -18.64 12.01 10.74
N ASP A 141 -18.80 13.06 9.94
CA ASP A 141 -19.99 13.28 9.13
C ASP A 141 -20.15 12.18 8.09
N ILE A 142 -19.05 11.81 7.42
CA ILE A 142 -19.01 10.68 6.48
C ILE A 142 -19.41 9.37 7.18
N ARG A 143 -18.92 9.11 8.40
CA ARG A 143 -19.32 7.93 9.17
C ARG A 143 -20.79 7.97 9.53
N ASN A 144 -21.31 9.11 10.00
CA ASN A 144 -22.72 9.23 10.38
C ASN A 144 -23.63 9.02 9.16
N ALA A 145 -23.31 9.62 8.02
CA ALA A 145 -24.03 9.38 6.77
C ALA A 145 -23.95 7.90 6.33
N SER A 146 -22.76 7.29 6.45
CA SER A 146 -22.56 5.86 6.14
C SER A 146 -23.39 4.96 7.05
N SER A 147 -23.45 5.26 8.36
CA SER A 147 -24.27 4.49 9.30
C SER A 147 -25.75 4.57 8.96
N LYS A 148 -26.26 5.74 8.59
CA LYS A 148 -27.65 5.91 8.16
C LYS A 148 -27.97 5.08 6.92
N ILE A 149 -27.10 5.14 5.90
CA ILE A 149 -27.25 4.36 4.67
C ILE A 149 -27.24 2.85 4.99
N LEU A 150 -26.31 2.39 5.83
CA LEU A 150 -26.17 0.97 6.19
C LEU A 150 -27.32 0.46 7.08
N SER A 151 -27.87 1.30 7.95
CA SER A 151 -29.06 0.97 8.73
C SER A 151 -30.31 0.85 7.85
N GLU A 152 -30.46 1.73 6.85
CA GLU A 152 -31.62 1.73 5.95
C GLU A 152 -31.54 0.65 4.86
N LYS A 153 -30.37 0.45 4.26
CA LYS A 153 -30.18 -0.44 3.09
C LYS A 153 -29.50 -1.76 3.42
N GLY A 154 -29.18 -2.02 4.69
CA GLY A 154 -28.40 -3.18 5.11
C GLY A 154 -26.95 -3.14 4.63
N PRO A 155 -26.22 -4.28 4.70
CA PRO A 155 -24.81 -4.33 4.33
C PRO A 155 -24.56 -4.01 2.85
N GLN A 156 -23.62 -3.10 2.57
CA GLN A 156 -23.34 -2.60 1.21
C GLN A 156 -21.87 -2.76 0.79
N PRO A 157 -21.57 -3.07 -0.48
CA PRO A 157 -20.20 -2.96 -0.99
C PRO A 157 -19.69 -1.52 -0.90
N ILE A 158 -18.39 -1.34 -0.71
CA ILE A 158 -17.77 0.00 -0.60
C ILE A 158 -18.05 0.88 -1.82
N GLY A 159 -18.12 0.28 -3.01
CA GLY A 159 -18.40 1.01 -4.24
C GLY A 159 -19.79 1.66 -4.24
N VAL A 160 -20.78 0.99 -3.67
CA VAL A 160 -22.15 1.50 -3.55
C VAL A 160 -22.22 2.60 -2.50
N LEU A 161 -21.59 2.40 -1.34
CA LEU A 161 -21.52 3.45 -0.30
C LEU A 161 -20.84 4.72 -0.82
N TYR A 162 -19.74 4.57 -1.55
CA TYR A 162 -19.03 5.69 -2.15
C TYR A 162 -19.90 6.49 -3.11
N LEU A 163 -20.67 5.83 -3.97
CA LEU A 163 -21.60 6.49 -4.90
C LEU A 163 -22.70 7.24 -4.14
N LEU A 164 -23.37 6.58 -3.19
CA LEU A 164 -24.45 7.19 -2.41
C LEU A 164 -24.00 8.38 -1.56
N LEU A 165 -22.77 8.35 -1.04
CA LEU A 165 -22.19 9.48 -0.32
C LEU A 165 -21.82 10.63 -1.26
N SER A 166 -21.32 10.30 -2.46
CA SER A 166 -21.03 11.31 -3.49
C SER A 166 -22.31 12.02 -3.95
N GLU A 167 -23.41 11.29 -4.15
CA GLU A 167 -24.73 11.85 -4.46
C GLU A 167 -25.28 12.75 -3.34
N LYS A 168 -24.85 12.52 -2.09
CA LYS A 168 -25.17 13.35 -0.93
C LYS A 168 -24.20 14.53 -0.75
N GLY A 169 -23.28 14.76 -1.67
CA GLY A 169 -22.36 15.90 -1.68
C GLY A 169 -21.06 15.70 -0.89
N PHE A 170 -20.73 14.47 -0.47
CA PHE A 170 -19.46 14.23 0.20
C PHE A 170 -18.30 14.11 -0.79
N GLU A 171 -17.32 15.00 -0.69
CA GLU A 171 -16.09 14.95 -1.46
C GLU A 171 -15.08 13.97 -0.84
N ILE A 172 -15.21 12.69 -1.18
CA ILE A 172 -14.30 11.64 -0.73
C ILE A 172 -13.32 11.33 -1.87
N PRO A 173 -11.98 11.42 -1.67
CA PRO A 173 -11.03 11.28 -2.77
C PRO A 173 -11.06 9.91 -3.47
N SER A 174 -11.45 8.86 -2.76
CA SER A 174 -11.52 7.51 -3.31
C SER A 174 -12.33 6.55 -2.44
N LYS A 175 -12.79 5.43 -3.03
CA LYS A 175 -13.40 4.29 -2.32
C LYS A 175 -12.51 3.76 -1.19
N ARG A 176 -11.19 3.87 -1.38
CA ARG A 176 -10.16 3.49 -0.42
C ARG A 176 -10.11 4.45 0.77
N SER A 177 -10.18 5.76 0.52
CA SER A 177 -10.30 6.78 1.57
C SER A 177 -11.55 6.53 2.41
N LEU A 178 -12.70 6.22 1.78
CA LEU A 178 -13.91 5.82 2.51
C LEU A 178 -13.69 4.56 3.36
N SER A 179 -13.06 3.52 2.80
CA SER A 179 -12.77 2.29 3.55
C SER A 179 -11.91 2.56 4.78
N MET A 180 -10.91 3.45 4.65
CA MET A 180 -10.05 3.86 5.75
C MET A 180 -10.85 4.63 6.81
N ILE A 181 -11.70 5.58 6.41
CA ILE A 181 -12.55 6.35 7.32
C ILE A 181 -13.46 5.44 8.17
N LEU A 182 -14.10 4.44 7.54
CA LEU A 182 -14.96 3.49 8.22
C LEU A 182 -14.18 2.52 9.12
N ARG A 183 -13.03 2.01 8.65
CA ARG A 183 -12.18 1.09 9.42
C ARG A 183 -11.58 1.75 10.65
N MET A 184 -11.17 3.00 10.52
CA MET A 184 -10.55 3.80 11.58
C MET A 184 -11.61 4.55 12.40
N ASP A 185 -12.86 4.07 12.43
CA ASP A 185 -13.87 4.62 13.31
C ASP A 185 -13.47 4.39 14.77
N PRO A 186 -13.22 5.44 15.56
CA PRO A 186 -12.79 5.28 16.96
C PRO A 186 -13.84 4.58 17.82
N LYS A 187 -15.10 4.55 17.37
CA LYS A 187 -16.22 3.88 18.04
C LYS A 187 -16.41 2.43 17.58
N GLY A 188 -15.63 1.94 16.61
CA GLY A 188 -15.71 0.57 16.12
C GLY A 188 -17.06 0.16 15.52
N ARG A 189 -17.85 1.10 14.98
CA ARG A 189 -19.25 0.85 14.58
C ARG A 189 -19.40 0.10 13.25
N PHE A 190 -18.32 0.00 12.46
CA PHE A 190 -18.35 -0.54 11.10
C PHE A 190 -17.55 -1.83 10.99
N THR A 191 -18.12 -2.82 10.31
CA THR A 191 -17.50 -4.13 10.08
C THR A 191 -17.48 -4.45 8.59
N PHE A 192 -16.43 -5.12 8.12
CA PHE A 192 -16.31 -5.56 6.73
C PHE A 192 -16.25 -7.09 6.66
N LYS A 193 -17.29 -7.72 6.13
CA LYS A 193 -17.41 -9.18 6.01
C LYS A 193 -18.00 -9.55 4.65
N SER A 194 -17.45 -10.58 4.02
CA SER A 194 -17.94 -11.11 2.73
C SER A 194 -18.11 -10.04 1.63
N GLY A 195 -17.15 -9.10 1.54
CA GLY A 195 -17.16 -8.06 0.52
C GLY A 195 -18.09 -6.86 0.79
N LYS A 196 -18.78 -6.83 1.93
CA LYS A 196 -19.75 -5.78 2.29
C LYS A 196 -19.41 -5.15 3.64
N TRP A 197 -19.72 -3.86 3.76
CA TRP A 197 -19.67 -3.10 4.99
C TRP A 197 -21.02 -3.17 5.70
N SER A 198 -21.01 -3.38 7.01
CA SER A 198 -22.17 -3.38 7.89
C SER A 198 -21.98 -2.38 9.02
N PHE A 199 -23.09 -1.89 9.56
CA PHE A 199 -23.13 -1.03 10.74
C PHE A 199 -23.87 -1.77 11.85
N SER A 200 -23.25 -1.91 13.02
CA SER A 200 -23.82 -2.64 14.16
C SER A 200 -24.34 -1.75 15.28
N GLY A 201 -24.32 -0.42 15.12
CA GLY A 201 -24.55 0.49 16.24
C GLY A 201 -23.49 0.32 17.32
N TYR A 202 -23.62 1.04 18.43
CA TYR A 202 -22.69 0.93 19.55
C TYR A 202 -22.81 -0.46 20.20
N SER A 203 -21.83 -1.34 20.03
CA SER A 203 -21.68 -2.51 20.88
C SER A 203 -21.10 -2.04 22.21
N ARG A 204 -21.95 -1.75 23.20
CA ARG A 204 -21.51 -1.73 24.60
C ARG A 204 -21.22 -3.17 25.02
N GLY A 205 -19.95 -3.48 25.29
CA GLY A 205 -19.50 -4.62 26.09
C GLY A 205 -19.54 -6.00 25.40
N CYS A 206 -18.39 -6.67 25.33
CA CYS A 206 -17.80 -7.36 26.48
C CYS A 206 -16.31 -7.02 26.55
#